data_AF-A0A2A2MG83-F1
#
_entry.id   AF-A0A2A2MG83-F1
#
_cell.length_a   1.000
_cell.length_b   1.000
_cell.length_c   1.000
_cell.angle_alpha   90.00
_cell.angle_beta   90.00
_cell.angle_gamma   90.00
#
_symmetry.space_group_name_H-M   'P 1'
#
loop_
_entity.id
_entity.type
_entity.pdbx_description
1 polymer ?
#
loop_
_entity_poly.entity_id
_entity_poly.type
_entity_poly.pdbx_seq_one_letter_code
_entity_poly.pdbx_strand_id
1 'polypeptide(L)'
;MNYKYILWLIPLACLGINTAFAESACLSYGKEAKLTGYVEVRTFYGPPSFGENPKTDSRSVQNILFLDEPICSEAAKDREDEKNEIEVTLRTDGSSDFLNALAGKHVTVIGKLEHSEVGNDNTNLILSSVKMSESDAEYQTRIERKPILDAIRPEASKQAGQPVRIKIERLNVSNGSAILIGNIVAEEGKTLDWSLAKNCEADLDKMLWVVLNKTGEKWNVKEMTICASEPPYWYLKDDQLTMPCEVYKGMDSMQEGSQLEDLGQRCEALKEKPQKKTESTKNSDAPLALDNNQKVEMLTQFQQFQQALKSDNVSAVKSFFVFPLTWNISFWPKNEGNPPEKITEEVFDKYSLQILNELKPLSLIHVDLHTMAITEYRKSGLSKEEQRRTYYPADGDDENLYYYKENNVKHFVNGTCDDVTNAEFFDNKIIASIGSEPNKQLPGMSELCDHAEVFDFAIINHKLRLISSSFAG
;
A
#
# COMPACT_ATOMS: atom_id res chain seq x y z
N MET A 1 47.83 -2.51 -60.28
CA MET A 1 46.67 -2.31 -59.39
C MET A 1 47.16 -2.62 -57.98
N ASN A 2 47.66 -1.63 -57.21
CA ASN A 2 46.90 -0.79 -56.26
C ASN A 2 46.00 -1.68 -55.37
N TYR A 3 46.24 -1.90 -54.07
CA TYR A 3 46.18 -0.90 -53.00
C TYR A 3 46.81 -1.42 -51.67
N LYS A 4 47.29 -0.46 -50.87
CA LYS A 4 47.90 -0.59 -49.53
C LYS A 4 46.84 -0.89 -48.44
N TYR A 5 47.21 -1.67 -47.42
CA TYR A 5 46.65 -1.64 -46.04
C TYR A 5 47.79 -2.02 -45.08
N ILE A 6 48.58 -1.07 -44.57
CA ILE A 6 48.45 -0.34 -43.28
C ILE A 6 48.10 -1.25 -42.10
N LEU A 7 49.15 -1.68 -41.39
CA LEU A 7 49.14 -2.13 -40.00
C LEU A 7 48.70 -0.98 -39.09
N TRP A 8 47.72 -1.22 -38.22
CA TRP A 8 47.54 -0.52 -36.94
C TRP A 8 47.06 -1.54 -35.90
N LEU A 9 47.98 -2.03 -35.07
CA LEU A 9 47.66 -2.82 -33.87
C LEU A 9 47.61 -1.83 -32.69
N ILE A 10 46.40 -1.57 -32.21
CA ILE A 10 46.11 -0.75 -31.03
C ILE A 10 46.47 -1.58 -29.78
N PRO A 11 47.24 -1.05 -28.82
CA PRO A 11 47.50 -1.73 -27.56
C PRO A 11 46.25 -1.67 -26.68
N LEU A 12 45.72 -2.84 -26.34
CA LEU A 12 44.61 -3.04 -25.41
C LEU A 12 45.08 -2.69 -24.00
N ALA A 13 44.76 -1.48 -23.53
CA ALA A 13 44.98 -1.07 -22.15
C ALA A 13 43.96 -1.79 -21.25
N CYS A 14 44.40 -2.86 -20.58
CA CYS A 14 43.66 -3.46 -19.47
C CYS A 14 43.59 -2.47 -18.29
N LEU A 15 42.57 -1.62 -18.29
CA LEU A 15 42.12 -0.92 -17.09
C LEU A 15 41.54 -1.98 -16.14
N GLY A 16 42.36 -2.42 -15.19
CA GLY A 16 41.91 -3.21 -14.06
C GLY A 16 40.88 -2.42 -13.27
N ILE A 17 39.63 -2.83 -13.37
CA ILE A 17 38.56 -2.37 -12.49
C ILE A 17 38.88 -2.99 -11.13
N ASN A 18 39.51 -2.22 -10.25
CA ASN A 18 39.51 -2.54 -8.83
C ASN A 18 38.07 -2.38 -8.35
N THR A 19 37.34 -3.49 -8.27
CA THR A 19 36.13 -3.56 -7.46
C THR A 19 36.58 -3.42 -6.02
N ALA A 20 36.50 -2.21 -5.47
CA ALA A 20 36.51 -2.02 -4.04
C ALA A 20 35.28 -2.75 -3.50
N PHE A 21 35.47 -3.94 -2.95
CA PHE A 21 34.48 -4.56 -2.08
C PHE A 21 34.32 -3.61 -0.90
N ALA A 22 33.16 -2.96 -0.81
CA ALA A 22 32.79 -2.27 0.41
C ALA A 22 32.70 -3.35 1.50
N GLU A 23 33.70 -3.40 2.37
CA GLU A 23 33.67 -4.21 3.57
C GLU A 23 32.45 -3.72 4.37
N SER A 24 31.41 -4.56 4.45
CA SER A 24 30.23 -4.24 5.23
C SER A 24 30.67 -4.05 6.67
N ALA A 25 30.18 -3.00 7.33
CA ALA A 25 30.50 -2.78 8.73
C ALA A 25 30.06 -4.00 9.55
N CYS A 26 30.91 -4.48 10.46
CA CYS A 26 30.58 -5.62 11.30
C CYS A 26 29.26 -5.38 12.06
N LEU A 27 28.56 -6.48 12.36
CA LEU A 27 27.25 -6.44 13.00
C LEU A 27 27.40 -6.27 14.51
N SER A 28 26.65 -5.35 15.11
CA SER A 28 26.64 -5.19 16.57
C SER A 28 25.77 -6.24 17.26
N TYR A 29 26.26 -6.79 18.38
CA TYR A 29 25.42 -7.60 19.26
C TYR A 29 24.24 -6.81 19.83
N GLY A 30 23.15 -7.53 20.12
CA GLY A 30 21.94 -6.99 20.71
C GLY A 30 21.05 -6.20 19.75
N LYS A 31 21.48 -5.98 18.50
CA LYS A 31 20.69 -5.36 17.44
C LYS A 31 20.04 -6.42 16.56
N GLU A 32 18.95 -6.03 15.89
CA GLU A 32 18.40 -6.85 14.82
C GLU A 32 19.36 -6.90 13.62
N ALA A 33 19.57 -8.10 13.10
CA ALA A 33 20.34 -8.36 11.89
C ALA A 33 19.45 -9.10 10.88
N LYS A 34 19.62 -8.77 9.60
CA LYS A 34 18.97 -9.45 8.48
C LYS A 34 20.00 -10.32 7.76
N LEU A 35 19.79 -11.62 7.75
CA LEU A 35 20.72 -12.61 7.22
C LEU A 35 20.05 -13.47 6.14
N THR A 36 20.80 -13.84 5.11
CA THR A 36 20.31 -14.68 4.00
C THR A 36 21.20 -15.92 3.86
N GLY A 37 20.58 -17.07 3.62
CA GLY A 37 21.30 -18.33 3.47
C GLY A 37 20.40 -19.55 3.35
N TYR A 38 21.00 -20.74 3.40
CA TYR A 38 20.29 -22.02 3.42
C TYR A 38 20.15 -22.54 4.85
N VAL A 39 18.95 -23.03 5.21
CA VAL A 39 18.75 -23.65 6.53
C VAL A 39 19.07 -25.13 6.48
N GLU A 40 20.01 -25.56 7.32
CA GLU A 40 20.35 -26.96 7.56
C GLU A 40 19.92 -27.38 8.97
N VAL A 41 19.28 -28.54 9.10
CA VAL A 41 18.93 -29.12 10.40
C VAL A 41 20.02 -30.10 10.81
N ARG A 42 20.80 -29.75 11.83
CA ARG A 42 21.88 -30.60 12.36
C ARG A 42 21.51 -31.19 13.70
N THR A 43 21.96 -32.43 13.92
CA THR A 43 21.79 -33.13 15.20
C THR A 43 23.13 -33.17 15.94
N PHE A 44 23.16 -32.58 17.12
CA PHE A 44 24.29 -32.52 18.04
C PHE A 44 24.07 -33.43 19.25
N TYR A 45 25.12 -33.68 20.02
CA TYR A 45 25.00 -34.34 21.32
C TYR A 45 24.51 -33.33 22.36
N GLY A 46 23.48 -33.70 23.11
CA GLY A 46 22.86 -32.91 24.17
C GLY A 46 23.24 -33.42 25.56
N PRO A 47 22.53 -32.96 26.61
CA PRO A 47 22.81 -33.37 27.99
C PRO A 47 22.68 -34.90 28.20
N PRO A 48 23.32 -35.44 29.26
CA PRO A 48 24.04 -34.70 30.29
C PRO A 48 25.49 -34.33 29.94
N SER A 49 26.12 -35.00 28.97
CA SER A 49 27.57 -34.87 28.75
C SER A 49 27.97 -34.33 27.37
N PHE A 50 26.98 -33.95 26.54
CA PHE A 50 27.17 -33.16 25.31
C PHE A 50 28.22 -33.73 24.33
N GLY A 51 28.33 -35.06 24.27
CA GLY A 51 29.22 -35.77 23.36
C GLY A 51 30.37 -36.49 24.04
N GLU A 52 30.58 -36.28 25.34
CA GLU A 52 31.56 -37.07 26.11
C GLU A 52 31.11 -38.53 26.27
N ASN A 53 29.80 -38.79 26.38
CA ASN A 53 29.24 -40.13 26.35
C ASN A 53 28.09 -40.26 25.32
N PRO A 54 28.44 -40.44 24.03
CA PRO A 54 27.49 -40.50 22.91
C PRO A 54 26.35 -41.51 23.04
N LYS A 55 26.52 -42.56 23.86
CA LYS A 55 25.53 -43.62 24.05
C LYS A 55 24.42 -43.23 25.01
N THR A 56 24.71 -42.35 25.97
CA THR A 56 23.77 -41.93 27.01
C THR A 56 23.31 -40.48 26.83
N ASP A 57 23.99 -39.71 25.99
CA ASP A 57 23.62 -38.33 25.69
C ASP A 57 22.34 -38.27 24.87
N SER A 58 21.50 -37.31 25.22
CA SER A 58 20.37 -36.91 24.39
C SER A 58 20.85 -36.33 23.06
N ARG A 59 19.94 -36.18 22.10
CA ARG A 59 20.22 -35.55 20.80
C ARG A 59 19.59 -34.17 20.78
N SER A 60 20.39 -33.16 20.47
CA SER A 60 19.95 -31.77 20.34
C SER A 60 19.85 -31.43 18.86
N VAL A 61 18.64 -31.14 18.39
CA VAL A 61 18.40 -30.75 17.00
C VAL A 61 18.43 -29.23 16.92
N GLN A 62 19.29 -28.68 16.06
CA GLN A 62 19.44 -27.23 15.88
C GLN A 62 19.29 -26.87 14.40
N ASN A 63 18.70 -25.69 14.15
CA ASN A 63 18.57 -25.11 12.82
C ASN A 63 19.74 -24.16 12.59
N ILE A 64 20.57 -24.46 11.60
CA ILE A 64 21.77 -23.69 11.25
C ILE A 64 21.51 -22.97 9.93
N LEU A 65 21.69 -21.65 9.90
CA LEU A 65 21.68 -20.87 8.68
C LEU A 65 23.10 -20.82 8.12
N PHE A 66 23.31 -21.44 6.97
CA PHE A 66 24.54 -21.34 6.19
C PHE A 66 24.44 -20.11 5.28
N LEU A 67 25.21 -19.07 5.60
CA LEU A 67 25.09 -17.75 5.00
C LEU A 67 25.60 -17.72 3.55
N ASP A 68 24.97 -16.89 2.73
CA ASP A 68 25.42 -16.64 1.35
C ASP A 68 26.77 -15.91 1.30
N GLU A 69 27.00 -15.03 2.27
CA GLU A 69 28.23 -14.24 2.42
C GLU A 69 28.70 -14.29 3.87
N PRO A 70 30.03 -14.34 4.13
CA PRO A 70 30.56 -14.31 5.47
C PRO A 70 30.27 -12.97 6.17
N ILE A 71 30.02 -13.03 7.47
CA ILE A 71 29.79 -11.85 8.32
C ILE A 71 30.83 -11.72 9.42
N CYS A 72 30.95 -10.51 9.98
CA CYS A 72 31.73 -10.24 11.19
C CYS A 72 30.90 -9.55 12.27
N SER A 73 31.31 -9.66 13.54
CA SER A 73 30.64 -9.01 14.69
C SER A 73 31.49 -7.86 15.29
N GLU A 74 30.87 -6.79 15.82
CA GLU A 74 31.60 -5.60 16.35
C GLU A 74 32.35 -5.84 17.68
N ALA A 75 32.32 -7.05 18.25
CA ALA A 75 33.19 -7.42 19.36
C ALA A 75 34.62 -7.81 18.90
N ALA A 76 34.90 -7.75 17.60
CA ALA A 76 36.08 -8.29 16.92
C ALA A 76 37.45 -7.66 17.25
N LYS A 77 37.62 -6.94 18.37
CA LYS A 77 38.98 -6.55 18.81
C LYS A 77 39.75 -7.72 19.43
N ASP A 78 39.04 -8.69 20.04
CA ASP A 78 39.68 -9.81 20.75
C ASP A 78 39.17 -11.22 20.31
N ARG A 79 38.36 -11.30 19.25
CA ARG A 79 37.77 -12.57 18.74
C ARG A 79 38.01 -12.73 17.25
N GLU A 80 39.10 -13.43 16.90
CA GLU A 80 39.47 -13.69 15.50
C GLU A 80 38.56 -14.71 14.82
N ASP A 81 37.94 -15.58 15.60
CA ASP A 81 37.00 -16.61 15.17
C ASP A 81 35.76 -16.01 14.51
N GLU A 82 35.31 -14.83 14.96
CA GLU A 82 34.08 -14.19 14.47
C GLU A 82 34.28 -13.19 13.32
N LYS A 83 35.42 -13.25 12.61
CA LYS A 83 35.71 -12.32 11.49
C LYS A 83 35.14 -12.75 10.14
N ASN A 84 34.82 -14.03 9.96
CA ASN A 84 34.36 -14.60 8.69
C ASN A 84 33.34 -15.73 8.93
N GLU A 85 32.30 -15.45 9.72
CA GLU A 85 31.29 -16.43 10.09
C GLU A 85 30.37 -16.73 8.91
N ILE A 86 30.18 -18.02 8.63
CA ILE A 86 29.29 -18.52 7.58
C ILE A 86 28.17 -19.41 8.14
N GLU A 87 28.20 -19.74 9.42
CA GLU A 87 27.18 -20.56 10.09
C GLU A 87 26.62 -19.82 11.29
N VAL A 88 25.29 -19.69 11.35
CA VAL A 88 24.59 -19.02 12.45
C VAL A 88 23.48 -19.92 12.97
N THR A 89 23.46 -20.19 14.27
CA THR A 89 22.36 -20.94 14.89
C THR A 89 21.11 -20.08 14.96
N LEU A 90 19.98 -20.60 14.49
CA LEU A 90 18.67 -19.94 14.56
C LEU A 90 17.91 -20.37 15.83
N ARG A 91 17.41 -19.38 16.58
CA ARG A 91 16.55 -19.58 17.75
C ARG A 91 15.27 -18.75 17.65
N THR A 92 14.22 -19.26 18.29
CA THR A 92 12.94 -18.55 18.43
C THR A 92 12.50 -18.65 19.89
N ASP A 93 11.70 -17.68 20.34
CA ASP A 93 11.22 -17.60 21.72
C ASP A 93 10.09 -18.63 22.02
N GLY A 94 9.63 -19.36 21.00
CA GLY A 94 8.56 -20.34 21.07
C GLY A 94 8.91 -21.69 20.42
N SER A 95 7.92 -22.34 19.79
CA SER A 95 8.11 -23.64 19.13
C SER A 95 9.11 -23.54 17.96
N SER A 96 9.98 -24.54 17.81
CA SER A 96 10.92 -24.65 16.69
C SER A 96 10.28 -25.14 15.39
N ASP A 97 8.98 -25.46 15.37
CA ASP A 97 8.26 -25.97 14.18
C ASP A 97 8.41 -25.06 12.97
N PHE A 98 8.36 -23.73 13.20
CA PHE A 98 8.59 -22.73 12.16
C PHE A 98 9.99 -22.88 11.54
N LEU A 99 11.04 -22.96 12.36
CA LEU A 99 12.42 -23.11 11.87
C LEU A 99 12.64 -24.47 11.19
N ASN A 100 12.07 -25.54 11.75
CA ASN A 100 12.14 -26.87 11.15
C ASN A 100 11.47 -26.91 9.77
N ALA A 101 10.39 -26.14 9.56
CA ALA A 101 9.75 -25.99 8.26
C ALA A 101 10.63 -25.26 7.23
N LEU A 102 11.70 -24.58 7.66
CA LEU A 102 12.67 -23.94 6.76
C LEU A 102 13.79 -24.89 6.30
N ALA A 103 13.88 -26.10 6.84
CA ALA A 103 14.92 -27.07 6.49
C ALA A 103 15.08 -27.26 4.97
N GLY A 104 16.31 -27.10 4.48
CA GLY A 104 16.69 -27.21 3.07
C GLY A 104 16.30 -26.02 2.19
N LYS A 105 15.72 -24.95 2.75
CA LYS A 105 15.28 -23.78 1.99
C LYS A 105 16.30 -22.66 2.05
N HIS A 106 16.42 -21.92 0.96
CA HIS A 106 17.08 -20.61 0.90
C HIS A 106 16.12 -19.55 1.44
N VAL A 107 16.53 -18.81 2.46
CA VAL A 107 15.68 -17.87 3.19
C VAL A 107 16.43 -16.60 3.53
N THR A 108 15.69 -15.51 3.67
CA THR A 108 16.16 -14.30 4.36
C THR A 108 15.37 -14.13 5.65
N VAL A 109 16.08 -14.07 6.77
CA VAL A 109 15.50 -13.98 8.11
C VAL A 109 15.99 -12.75 8.84
N ILE A 110 15.21 -12.29 9.81
CA ILE A 110 15.54 -11.20 10.73
C ILE A 110 15.49 -11.75 12.14
N GLY A 111 16.44 -11.34 12.99
CA GLY A 111 16.42 -11.65 14.41
C GLY A 111 17.49 -10.85 15.14
N LYS A 112 17.60 -11.05 16.45
CA LYS A 112 18.57 -10.35 17.27
C LYS A 112 19.90 -11.12 17.27
N LEU A 113 21.00 -10.43 16.95
CA LEU A 113 22.33 -11.07 16.92
C LEU A 113 22.91 -11.19 18.33
N GLU A 114 23.32 -12.39 18.69
CA GLU A 114 23.86 -12.78 19.98
C GLU A 114 25.16 -13.59 19.81
N HIS A 115 25.98 -13.54 20.85
CA HIS A 115 27.17 -14.38 20.96
C HIS A 115 26.81 -15.72 21.62
N SER A 116 27.55 -16.77 21.27
CA SER A 116 27.49 -18.06 21.97
C SER A 116 28.00 -17.95 23.42
N GLU A 117 27.12 -18.03 24.41
CA GLU A 117 27.49 -17.87 25.83
C GLU A 117 27.69 -19.20 26.57
N VAL A 118 27.17 -20.32 26.06
CA VAL A 118 27.09 -21.59 26.79
C VAL A 118 27.67 -22.74 25.98
N GLY A 119 28.25 -23.74 26.67
CA GLY A 119 28.93 -24.88 26.04
C GLY A 119 28.04 -25.84 25.21
N ASN A 120 26.77 -25.51 25.01
CA ASN A 120 25.81 -26.22 24.16
C ASN A 120 25.48 -25.47 22.85
N ASP A 121 26.13 -24.33 22.61
CA ASP A 121 26.09 -23.56 21.38
C ASP A 121 27.10 -24.17 20.39
N ASN A 122 26.63 -24.55 19.18
CA ASN A 122 27.48 -25.25 18.19
C ASN A 122 27.96 -24.33 17.06
N THR A 123 27.64 -23.03 17.13
CA THR A 123 28.13 -21.97 16.24
C THR A 123 28.53 -20.77 17.09
N ASN A 124 29.47 -19.95 16.62
CA ASN A 124 29.94 -18.77 17.37
C ASN A 124 28.87 -17.67 17.46
N LEU A 125 28.03 -17.57 16.43
CA LEU A 125 26.94 -16.60 16.35
C LEU A 125 25.56 -17.27 16.46
N ILE A 126 24.65 -16.56 17.11
CA ILE A 126 23.26 -16.96 17.31
C ILE A 126 22.37 -15.83 16.82
N LEU A 127 21.36 -16.15 16.02
CA LEU A 127 20.28 -15.25 15.69
C LEU A 127 19.05 -15.68 16.49
N SER A 128 18.65 -14.89 17.49
CA SER A 128 17.50 -15.16 18.35
C SER A 128 16.25 -14.43 17.87
N SER A 129 15.08 -14.84 18.39
CA SER A 129 13.76 -14.30 18.01
C SER A 129 13.53 -14.25 16.49
N VAL A 130 13.95 -15.31 15.79
CA VAL A 130 13.98 -15.36 14.32
C VAL A 130 12.57 -15.32 13.72
N LYS A 131 12.42 -14.46 12.71
CA LYS A 131 11.26 -14.31 11.83
C LYS A 131 11.71 -14.25 10.37
N MET A 132 10.84 -14.61 9.42
CA MET A 132 11.12 -14.38 8.01
C MET A 132 11.22 -12.87 7.74
N SER A 133 12.12 -12.47 6.84
CA SER A 133 12.17 -11.09 6.34
C SER A 133 11.03 -10.79 5.36
N GLU A 134 10.47 -11.82 4.72
CA GLU A 134 9.24 -11.77 3.93
C GLU A 134 8.07 -12.20 4.82
N SER A 135 6.88 -11.63 4.64
CA SER A 135 5.71 -12.04 5.43
C SER A 135 5.29 -13.48 5.08
N ASP A 136 4.64 -14.20 6.00
CA ASP A 136 4.17 -15.58 5.75
C ASP A 136 3.28 -15.67 4.49
N ALA A 137 2.51 -14.61 4.18
CA ALA A 137 1.67 -14.51 2.99
C ALA A 137 2.49 -14.45 1.68
N GLU A 138 3.62 -13.74 1.69
CA GLU A 138 4.53 -13.65 0.53
C GLU A 138 5.22 -15.00 0.27
N TYR A 139 5.66 -15.67 1.33
CA TYR A 139 6.26 -17.00 1.26
C TYR A 139 5.30 -18.04 0.66
N GLN A 140 4.05 -18.10 1.16
CA GLN A 140 3.03 -19.03 0.67
C GLN A 140 2.67 -18.78 -0.79
N THR A 141 2.55 -17.50 -1.18
CA THR A 141 2.29 -17.10 -2.56
C THR A 141 3.38 -17.61 -3.51
N ARG A 142 4.66 -17.52 -3.12
CA ARG A 142 5.78 -17.99 -3.96
C ARG A 142 5.73 -19.49 -4.24
N ILE A 143 5.49 -20.32 -3.23
CA ILE A 143 5.54 -21.79 -3.38
C ILE A 143 4.30 -22.34 -4.09
N GLU A 144 3.13 -21.73 -3.90
CA GLU A 144 1.87 -22.19 -4.50
C GLU A 144 1.63 -21.63 -5.92
N ARG A 145 2.39 -20.61 -6.34
CA ARG A 145 2.20 -19.91 -7.63
C ARG A 145 2.17 -20.87 -8.82
N LYS A 146 3.13 -21.78 -8.94
CA LYS A 146 3.20 -22.70 -10.08
C LYS A 146 2.03 -23.68 -10.10
N PRO A 147 1.73 -24.42 -9.01
CA PRO A 147 0.54 -25.28 -8.93
C PRO A 147 -0.77 -24.56 -9.26
N ILE A 148 -0.94 -23.32 -8.77
CA ILE A 148 -2.13 -22.49 -9.08
C ILE A 148 -2.21 -22.21 -10.58
N LEU A 149 -1.12 -21.71 -11.19
CA LEU A 149 -1.09 -21.41 -12.63
C LEU A 149 -1.35 -22.64 -13.50
N ASP A 150 -0.85 -23.80 -13.07
CA ASP A 150 -1.07 -25.07 -13.78
C ASP A 150 -2.54 -25.54 -13.69
N ALA A 151 -3.27 -25.18 -12.63
CA ALA A 151 -4.71 -25.42 -12.53
C ALA A 151 -5.55 -24.44 -13.38
N ILE A 152 -5.12 -23.17 -13.52
CA ILE A 152 -5.87 -22.12 -14.24
C ILE A 152 -5.77 -22.31 -15.75
N ARG A 153 -4.55 -22.58 -16.25
CA ARG A 153 -4.24 -22.55 -17.69
C ARG A 153 -5.17 -23.41 -18.57
N PRO A 154 -5.52 -24.66 -18.19
CA PRO A 154 -6.41 -25.49 -19.01
C PRO A 154 -7.81 -24.90 -19.14
N GLU A 155 -8.37 -24.38 -18.04
CA GLU A 155 -9.71 -23.78 -18.09
C GLU A 155 -9.68 -22.45 -18.85
N ALA A 156 -8.61 -21.64 -18.68
CA ALA A 156 -8.48 -20.36 -19.37
C ALA A 156 -8.38 -20.57 -20.89
N SER A 157 -7.59 -21.55 -21.33
CA SER A 157 -7.52 -21.92 -22.75
C SER A 157 -8.85 -22.43 -23.29
N LYS A 158 -9.61 -23.17 -22.49
CA LYS A 158 -10.94 -23.66 -22.86
C LYS A 158 -11.95 -22.52 -23.00
N GLN A 159 -11.93 -21.51 -22.12
CA GLN A 159 -12.79 -20.32 -22.26
C GLN A 159 -12.40 -19.46 -23.46
N ALA A 160 -11.09 -19.31 -23.71
CA ALA A 160 -10.55 -18.52 -24.82
C ALA A 160 -10.66 -19.23 -26.19
N GLY A 161 -10.99 -20.52 -26.21
CA GLY A 161 -11.02 -21.34 -27.42
C GLY A 161 -9.63 -21.62 -28.03
N GLN A 162 -8.55 -21.26 -27.34
CA GLN A 162 -7.17 -21.32 -27.84
C GLN A 162 -6.15 -21.43 -26.70
N PRO A 163 -4.91 -21.88 -26.96
CA PRO A 163 -3.82 -21.85 -25.96
C PRO A 163 -3.52 -20.43 -25.49
N VAL A 164 -3.29 -20.26 -24.18
CA VAL A 164 -2.99 -18.94 -23.58
C VAL A 164 -1.84 -19.02 -22.57
N ARG A 165 -1.16 -17.90 -22.39
CA ARG A 165 -0.29 -17.60 -21.26
C ARG A 165 -1.02 -16.67 -20.29
N ILE A 166 -0.60 -16.68 -19.02
CA ILE A 166 -1.17 -15.84 -17.98
C ILE A 166 -0.15 -14.79 -17.58
N LYS A 167 -0.52 -13.52 -17.71
CA LYS A 167 0.19 -12.37 -17.15
C LYS A 167 -0.46 -12.03 -15.82
N ILE A 168 0.28 -12.20 -14.73
CA ILE A 168 -0.23 -11.97 -13.36
C ILE A 168 0.01 -10.51 -12.98
N GLU A 169 -1.02 -9.85 -12.49
CA GLU A 169 -0.92 -8.55 -11.81
C GLU A 169 -0.95 -8.73 -10.30
N ARG A 170 -1.88 -9.55 -9.81
CA ARG A 170 -1.98 -9.91 -8.39
C ARG A 170 -2.25 -11.39 -8.22
N LEU A 171 -1.59 -12.00 -7.23
CA LEU A 171 -1.90 -13.34 -6.75
C LEU A 171 -1.80 -13.32 -5.23
N ASN A 172 -2.94 -13.46 -4.56
CA ASN A 172 -2.98 -13.57 -3.11
C ASN A 172 -3.34 -15.01 -2.73
N VAL A 173 -2.61 -15.60 -1.78
CA VAL A 173 -2.80 -16.98 -1.33
C VAL A 173 -2.87 -17.01 0.20
N SER A 174 -3.88 -17.66 0.75
CA SER A 174 -4.01 -17.87 2.19
C SER A 174 -4.85 -19.11 2.50
N ASN A 175 -4.38 -19.96 3.40
CA ASN A 175 -5.08 -21.13 3.95
C ASN A 175 -5.86 -21.95 2.91
N GLY A 176 -5.19 -22.34 1.82
CA GLY A 176 -5.79 -23.15 0.75
C GLY A 176 -6.85 -22.42 -0.09
N SER A 177 -6.92 -21.09 -0.02
CA SER A 177 -7.70 -20.22 -0.90
C SER A 177 -6.77 -19.32 -1.69
N ALA A 178 -7.15 -18.96 -2.91
CA ALA A 178 -6.38 -18.03 -3.72
C ALA A 178 -7.26 -17.20 -4.64
N ILE A 179 -6.83 -15.97 -4.88
CA ILE A 179 -7.38 -15.06 -5.88
C ILE A 179 -6.26 -14.63 -6.83
N LEU A 180 -6.52 -14.69 -8.14
CA LEU A 180 -5.63 -14.18 -9.17
C LEU A 180 -6.33 -13.11 -10.02
N ILE A 181 -5.66 -11.97 -10.18
CA ILE A 181 -6.01 -10.89 -11.09
C ILE A 181 -4.90 -10.75 -12.13
N GLY A 182 -5.27 -10.58 -13.38
CA GLY A 182 -4.35 -10.17 -14.42
C GLY A 182 -4.96 -10.27 -15.79
N ASN A 183 -4.19 -10.82 -16.74
CA ASN A 183 -4.53 -10.86 -18.14
C ASN A 183 -4.17 -12.20 -18.78
N ILE A 184 -4.94 -12.65 -19.76
CA ILE A 184 -4.48 -13.71 -20.68
C ILE A 184 -3.78 -13.09 -21.87
N VAL A 185 -2.69 -13.72 -22.30
CA VAL A 185 -1.92 -13.28 -23.47
C VAL A 185 -1.66 -14.48 -24.37
N ALA A 186 -1.40 -14.21 -25.65
CA ALA A 186 -1.06 -15.27 -26.59
C ALA A 186 0.29 -15.92 -26.24
N GLU A 187 0.58 -17.03 -26.88
CA GLU A 187 1.96 -17.54 -26.93
C GLU A 187 2.90 -16.50 -27.57
N GLU A 188 4.18 -16.62 -27.26
CA GLU A 188 5.19 -15.65 -27.68
C GLU A 188 5.20 -15.48 -29.21
N GLY A 189 5.09 -14.23 -29.67
CA GLY A 189 5.04 -13.89 -31.09
C GLY A 189 3.68 -14.12 -31.77
N LYS A 190 2.62 -14.47 -31.04
CA LYS A 190 1.25 -14.62 -31.55
C LYS A 190 0.33 -13.52 -31.03
N THR A 191 -0.86 -13.41 -31.62
CA THR A 191 -1.97 -12.58 -31.14
C THR A 191 -3.13 -13.47 -30.73
N LEU A 192 -3.94 -13.03 -29.75
CA LEU A 192 -5.16 -13.75 -29.37
C LEU A 192 -6.26 -13.46 -30.39
N ASP A 193 -6.98 -14.50 -30.80
CA ASP A 193 -8.22 -14.35 -31.57
C ASP A 193 -9.41 -14.37 -30.61
N TRP A 194 -9.90 -13.19 -30.22
CA TRP A 194 -11.02 -13.07 -29.28
C TRP A 194 -12.35 -13.57 -29.85
N SER A 195 -12.47 -13.77 -31.17
CA SER A 195 -13.68 -14.36 -31.76
C SER A 195 -13.88 -15.83 -31.38
N LEU A 196 -12.82 -16.50 -30.92
CA LEU A 196 -12.86 -17.87 -30.43
C LEU A 196 -13.33 -17.96 -28.96
N ALA A 197 -13.29 -16.84 -28.23
CA ALA A 197 -13.67 -16.79 -26.82
C ALA A 197 -15.19 -16.76 -26.67
N LYS A 198 -15.72 -17.58 -25.75
CA LYS A 198 -17.17 -17.62 -25.50
C LYS A 198 -17.59 -16.43 -24.63
N ASN A 199 -18.72 -15.81 -24.99
CA ASN A 199 -19.34 -14.70 -24.23
C ASN A 199 -18.35 -13.55 -23.93
N CYS A 200 -17.56 -13.20 -24.94
CA CYS A 200 -16.50 -12.21 -24.84
C CYS A 200 -16.65 -11.21 -25.99
N GLU A 201 -16.96 -9.95 -25.69
CA GLU A 201 -17.00 -8.92 -26.72
C GLU A 201 -15.57 -8.51 -27.06
N ALA A 202 -15.19 -8.56 -28.34
CA ALA A 202 -13.80 -8.38 -28.78
C ALA A 202 -13.23 -7.01 -28.41
N ASP A 203 -14.07 -5.97 -28.38
CA ASP A 203 -13.65 -4.57 -28.31
C ASP A 203 -13.63 -3.98 -26.89
N LEU A 204 -14.11 -4.72 -25.87
CA LEU A 204 -14.08 -4.26 -24.47
C LEU A 204 -12.72 -4.53 -23.80
N ASP A 205 -12.44 -3.87 -22.69
CA ASP A 205 -11.31 -4.26 -21.86
C ASP A 205 -11.45 -5.69 -21.34
N LYS A 206 -10.32 -6.37 -21.18
CA LYS A 206 -10.25 -7.78 -20.79
C LYS A 206 -9.50 -7.89 -19.47
N MET A 207 -10.07 -8.64 -18.53
CA MET A 207 -9.42 -9.01 -17.30
C MET A 207 -9.60 -10.51 -17.03
N LEU A 208 -8.53 -11.14 -16.56
CA LEU A 208 -8.54 -12.45 -15.94
C LEU A 208 -8.80 -12.28 -14.44
N TRP A 209 -9.93 -12.79 -13.98
CA TRP A 209 -10.27 -12.95 -12.58
C TRP A 209 -10.45 -14.43 -12.27
N VAL A 210 -9.80 -14.93 -11.21
CA VAL A 210 -9.89 -16.33 -10.81
C VAL A 210 -10.01 -16.46 -9.30
N VAL A 211 -11.00 -17.22 -8.84
CA VAL A 211 -11.12 -17.70 -7.46
C VAL A 211 -10.80 -19.19 -7.42
N LEU A 212 -9.88 -19.59 -6.53
CA LEU A 212 -9.46 -20.98 -6.38
C LEU A 212 -9.56 -21.45 -4.94
N ASN A 213 -9.74 -22.76 -4.79
CA ASN A 213 -9.54 -23.43 -3.53
C ASN A 213 -8.69 -24.70 -3.67
N LYS A 214 -8.04 -25.09 -2.59
CA LYS A 214 -7.20 -26.28 -2.51
C LYS A 214 -7.99 -27.40 -1.86
N THR A 215 -8.02 -28.57 -2.50
CA THR A 215 -8.59 -29.80 -1.94
C THR A 215 -7.48 -30.84 -1.87
N GLY A 216 -7.03 -31.18 -0.66
CA GLY A 216 -5.78 -31.92 -0.47
C GLY A 216 -4.59 -31.11 -0.98
N GLU A 217 -3.80 -31.68 -1.90
CA GLU A 217 -2.64 -30.99 -2.51
C GLU A 217 -2.98 -30.30 -3.84
N LYS A 218 -4.22 -30.41 -4.33
CA LYS A 218 -4.61 -29.91 -5.66
C LYS A 218 -5.43 -28.63 -5.60
N TRP A 219 -5.03 -27.64 -6.39
CA TRP A 219 -5.80 -26.43 -6.63
C TRP A 219 -6.90 -26.66 -7.65
N ASN A 220 -8.07 -26.09 -7.38
CA ASN A 220 -9.25 -26.19 -8.23
C ASN A 220 -9.80 -24.79 -8.49
N VAL A 221 -10.11 -24.49 -9.75
CA VAL A 221 -10.78 -23.25 -10.15
C VAL A 221 -12.24 -23.34 -9.72
N LYS A 222 -12.70 -22.36 -8.93
CA LYS A 222 -14.09 -22.26 -8.48
C LYS A 222 -14.89 -21.28 -9.33
N GLU A 223 -14.27 -20.16 -9.64
CA GLU A 223 -14.84 -19.12 -10.49
C GLU A 223 -13.73 -18.58 -11.38
N MET A 224 -14.05 -18.30 -12.63
CA MET A 224 -13.12 -17.66 -13.54
C MET A 224 -13.84 -16.94 -14.68
N THR A 225 -13.37 -15.74 -14.97
CA THR A 225 -13.70 -14.99 -16.19
C THR A 225 -12.42 -14.47 -16.83
N ILE A 226 -12.39 -14.47 -18.16
CA ILE A 226 -11.28 -13.94 -18.99
C ILE A 226 -11.68 -12.66 -19.75
N CYS A 227 -12.91 -12.17 -19.54
CA CYS A 227 -13.53 -11.10 -20.32
C CYS A 227 -14.31 -10.12 -19.43
N ALA A 228 -13.87 -9.93 -18.19
CA ALA A 228 -14.46 -8.89 -17.35
C ALA A 228 -13.97 -7.52 -17.83
N SER A 229 -14.90 -6.64 -18.23
CA SER A 229 -14.62 -5.25 -18.59
C SER A 229 -14.35 -4.38 -17.37
N GLU A 230 -14.88 -4.80 -16.22
CA GLU A 230 -14.66 -4.18 -14.91
C GLU A 230 -14.23 -5.25 -13.90
N PRO A 231 -13.47 -4.90 -12.87
CA PRO A 231 -13.04 -5.86 -11.86
C PRO A 231 -14.23 -6.49 -11.11
N PRO A 232 -14.47 -7.82 -11.21
CA PRO A 232 -15.64 -8.45 -10.60
C PRO A 232 -15.70 -8.31 -9.08
N TYR A 233 -14.55 -8.11 -8.44
CA TYR A 233 -14.44 -7.95 -7.00
C TYR A 233 -14.99 -6.61 -6.49
N TRP A 234 -15.15 -5.59 -7.34
CA TRP A 234 -15.78 -4.31 -6.98
C TRP A 234 -17.19 -4.49 -6.42
N TYR A 235 -17.89 -5.53 -6.87
CA TYR A 235 -19.28 -5.79 -6.53
C TYR A 235 -19.48 -6.81 -5.40
N LEU A 236 -18.39 -7.26 -4.73
CA LEU A 236 -18.49 -8.22 -3.64
C LEU A 236 -19.18 -7.61 -2.42
N LYS A 237 -20.26 -8.28 -1.99
CA LYS A 237 -20.99 -7.98 -0.75
C LYS A 237 -20.33 -8.66 0.45
N ASP A 238 -20.66 -8.18 1.65
CA ASP A 238 -20.07 -8.66 2.90
C ASP A 238 -20.24 -10.17 3.10
N ASP A 239 -21.39 -10.72 2.72
CA ASP A 239 -21.70 -12.14 2.80
C ASP A 239 -20.94 -13.01 1.78
N GLN A 240 -20.30 -12.38 0.78
CA GLN A 240 -19.46 -13.03 -0.23
C GLN A 240 -17.96 -13.02 0.15
N LEU A 241 -17.57 -12.30 1.21
CA LEU A 241 -16.20 -12.27 1.73
C LEU A 241 -15.88 -13.49 2.62
N THR A 242 -16.12 -14.69 2.09
CA THR A 242 -16.08 -15.95 2.86
C THR A 242 -14.69 -16.57 2.98
N MET A 243 -13.73 -16.15 2.14
CA MET A 243 -12.36 -16.68 2.16
C MET A 243 -11.51 -16.06 3.29
N PRO A 244 -10.32 -16.61 3.60
CA PRO A 244 -9.34 -15.94 4.49
C PRO A 244 -9.09 -14.50 4.05
N CYS A 245 -9.04 -13.55 4.97
CA CYS A 245 -9.09 -12.14 4.56
C CYS A 245 -7.85 -11.65 3.81
N GLU A 246 -6.74 -12.36 4.00
CA GLU A 246 -5.49 -12.08 3.30
C GLU A 246 -5.61 -12.31 1.79
N VAL A 247 -6.54 -13.17 1.32
CA VAL A 247 -6.76 -13.29 -0.13
C VAL A 247 -7.37 -12.02 -0.73
N TYR A 248 -8.02 -11.18 0.10
CA TYR A 248 -8.69 -9.96 -0.35
C TYR A 248 -7.80 -8.69 -0.32
N LYS A 249 -6.58 -8.78 0.25
CA LYS A 249 -5.70 -7.62 0.45
C LYS A 249 -5.23 -6.97 -0.86
N GLY A 250 -5.22 -5.64 -0.87
CA GLY A 250 -4.85 -4.78 -1.99
C GLY A 250 -5.85 -4.78 -3.14
N MET A 251 -7.08 -5.24 -2.91
CA MET A 251 -8.19 -5.10 -3.87
C MET A 251 -9.15 -4.03 -3.41
N ASP A 252 -9.55 -3.17 -4.34
CA ASP A 252 -10.44 -2.06 -4.05
C ASP A 252 -11.87 -2.54 -3.76
N SER A 253 -12.50 -1.91 -2.77
CA SER A 253 -13.89 -2.12 -2.39
C SER A 253 -14.74 -0.95 -2.87
N MET A 254 -15.59 -1.17 -3.88
CA MET A 254 -16.55 -0.16 -4.35
C MET A 254 -17.91 -0.21 -3.64
N GLN A 255 -18.01 -0.89 -2.49
CA GLN A 255 -19.28 -0.90 -1.75
C GLN A 255 -19.58 0.51 -1.24
N GLU A 256 -20.65 1.09 -1.77
CA GLU A 256 -21.23 2.37 -1.38
C GLU A 256 -21.41 2.40 0.16
N GLY A 257 -20.68 3.30 0.83
CA GLY A 257 -20.68 3.46 2.29
C GLY A 257 -19.69 2.58 3.09
N SER A 258 -18.84 1.77 2.46
CA SER A 258 -17.71 1.10 3.13
C SER A 258 -16.53 2.07 3.26
N GLN A 259 -16.05 2.30 4.48
CA GLN A 259 -14.86 3.13 4.75
C GLN A 259 -13.53 2.45 4.41
N LEU A 260 -13.57 1.16 4.12
CA LEU A 260 -12.40 0.36 3.84
C LEU A 260 -12.30 0.25 2.32
N GLU A 261 -11.36 1.01 1.76
CA GLU A 261 -10.97 0.94 0.35
C GLU A 261 -10.38 -0.44 0.03
N ASP A 262 -9.81 -1.13 1.03
CA ASP A 262 -9.24 -2.47 0.89
C ASP A 262 -10.24 -3.58 1.30
N LEU A 263 -10.56 -4.49 0.37
CA LEU A 263 -11.46 -5.63 0.62
C LEU A 263 -10.92 -6.60 1.68
N GLY A 264 -9.59 -6.69 1.85
CA GLY A 264 -8.95 -7.46 2.92
C GLY A 264 -9.29 -6.91 4.28
N GLN A 265 -9.09 -5.61 4.48
CA GLN A 265 -9.47 -4.92 5.72
C GLN A 265 -10.98 -5.05 5.99
N ARG A 266 -11.81 -4.90 4.94
CA ARG A 266 -13.27 -5.09 5.06
C ARG A 266 -13.64 -6.49 5.51
N CYS A 267 -13.00 -7.52 4.96
CA CYS A 267 -13.18 -8.91 5.40
C CYS A 267 -12.78 -9.09 6.87
N GLU A 268 -11.63 -8.53 7.30
CA GLU A 268 -11.12 -8.67 8.67
C GLU A 268 -12.14 -8.08 9.66
N ALA A 269 -12.64 -6.87 9.37
CA ALA A 269 -13.65 -6.19 10.18
C ALA A 269 -14.97 -6.97 10.33
N LEU A 270 -15.38 -7.75 9.31
CA LEU A 270 -16.57 -8.60 9.38
C LEU A 270 -16.37 -9.81 10.29
N LYS A 271 -15.17 -10.38 10.32
CA LYS A 271 -14.86 -11.57 11.15
C LYS A 271 -14.69 -11.22 12.62
N GLU A 272 -14.29 -10.00 12.93
CA GLU A 272 -14.14 -9.52 14.31
C GLU A 272 -15.48 -9.22 15.01
N LYS A 273 -16.61 -9.14 14.28
CA LYS A 273 -17.95 -9.00 14.87
C LYS A 273 -18.51 -10.36 15.32
N PRO A 274 -18.64 -10.66 16.63
CA PRO A 274 -19.31 -11.88 17.06
C PRO A 274 -20.83 -11.69 16.96
N GLN A 275 -21.53 -12.68 16.41
CA GLN A 275 -22.98 -12.76 16.49
C GLN A 275 -23.45 -12.74 17.97
N LYS A 276 -24.11 -11.67 18.43
CA LYS A 276 -25.05 -11.79 19.56
C LYS A 276 -26.11 -10.68 19.65
N LYS A 277 -27.34 -11.17 19.87
CA LYS A 277 -28.58 -10.48 20.26
C LYS A 277 -28.42 -9.58 21.49
N THR A 278 -29.13 -8.46 21.43
CA THR A 278 -29.89 -7.75 22.47
C THR A 278 -29.20 -7.40 23.81
N GLU A 279 -29.22 -6.08 24.07
CA GLU A 279 -29.26 -5.34 25.36
C GLU A 279 -28.02 -5.18 26.27
N SER A 280 -27.65 -3.90 26.34
CA SER A 280 -27.26 -3.09 27.50
C SER A 280 -25.83 -3.20 28.08
N THR A 281 -25.14 -2.07 27.89
CA THR A 281 -24.20 -1.37 28.77
C THR A 281 -22.78 -1.89 29.00
N LYS A 282 -21.84 -1.07 28.48
CA LYS A 282 -20.54 -0.65 29.05
C LYS A 282 -19.41 -1.66 29.11
N ASN A 283 -18.53 -1.63 28.10
CA ASN A 283 -17.34 -0.78 28.05
C ASN A 283 -16.51 -1.19 26.82
N SER A 284 -16.28 -0.26 25.89
CA SER A 284 -15.71 -0.50 24.57
C SER A 284 -14.42 0.30 24.37
N ASP A 285 -13.31 -0.40 24.14
CA ASP A 285 -12.13 0.16 23.49
C ASP A 285 -12.00 -0.48 22.10
N ALA A 286 -12.56 0.21 21.10
CA ALA A 286 -12.30 0.08 19.67
C ALA A 286 -12.34 1.50 19.08
N PRO A 287 -11.62 1.83 17.99
CA PRO A 287 -11.82 3.08 17.28
C PRO A 287 -13.17 2.98 16.55
N LEU A 288 -14.21 3.39 17.26
CA LEU A 288 -15.59 3.43 16.83
C LEU A 288 -15.76 4.47 15.71
N ALA A 289 -16.60 4.16 14.72
CA ALA A 289 -17.29 5.20 13.97
C ALA A 289 -17.81 6.23 14.98
N LEU A 290 -17.52 7.51 14.74
CA LEU A 290 -17.87 8.56 15.69
C LEU A 290 -19.38 8.49 15.90
N ASP A 291 -19.82 8.31 17.15
CA ASP A 291 -21.23 8.45 17.49
C ASP A 291 -21.68 9.89 17.19
N ASN A 292 -22.98 10.17 17.13
CA ASN A 292 -23.47 11.50 16.77
C ASN A 292 -22.90 12.62 17.69
N ASN A 293 -22.58 12.35 18.95
CA ASN A 293 -21.95 13.34 19.82
C ASN A 293 -20.49 13.57 19.42
N GLN A 294 -19.76 12.51 19.07
CA GLN A 294 -18.40 12.59 18.58
C GLN A 294 -18.32 13.26 17.21
N LYS A 295 -19.30 13.05 16.32
CA LYS A 295 -19.44 13.78 15.04
C LYS A 295 -19.70 15.27 15.28
N VAL A 296 -20.62 15.60 16.19
CA VAL A 296 -20.89 17.00 16.59
C VAL A 296 -19.67 17.64 17.23
N GLU A 297 -18.92 16.91 18.06
CA GLU A 297 -17.67 17.37 18.66
C GLU A 297 -16.62 17.66 17.59
N MET A 298 -16.48 16.77 16.61
CA MET A 298 -15.56 16.94 15.48
C MET A 298 -15.90 18.18 14.65
N LEU A 299 -17.18 18.36 14.28
CA LEU A 299 -17.65 19.54 13.55
C LEU A 299 -17.49 20.82 14.38
N THR A 300 -17.68 20.75 15.70
CA THR A 300 -17.45 21.86 16.62
C THR A 300 -15.97 22.27 16.61
N GLN A 301 -15.05 21.30 16.67
CA GLN A 301 -13.61 21.57 16.60
C GLN A 301 -13.18 22.06 15.20
N PHE A 302 -13.85 21.61 14.14
CA PHE A 302 -13.63 22.13 12.79
C PHE A 302 -14.08 23.60 12.68
N GLN A 303 -15.24 23.97 13.25
CA GLN A 303 -15.65 25.38 13.37
C GLN A 303 -14.66 26.22 14.19
N GLN A 304 -14.06 25.66 15.24
CA GLN A 304 -13.01 26.35 16.01
C GLN A 304 -11.75 26.58 15.16
N PHE A 305 -11.34 25.60 14.35
CA PHE A 305 -10.27 25.76 13.37
C PHE A 305 -10.60 26.85 12.34
N GLN A 306 -11.81 26.84 11.77
CA GLN A 306 -12.29 27.88 10.85
C GLN A 306 -12.30 29.27 11.50
N GLN A 307 -12.66 29.37 12.78
CA GLN A 307 -12.61 30.63 13.52
C GLN A 307 -11.18 31.10 13.78
N ALA A 308 -10.26 30.18 14.10
CA ALA A 308 -8.84 30.47 14.25
C ALA A 308 -8.28 31.05 12.94
N LEU A 309 -8.63 30.44 11.80
CA LEU A 309 -8.31 30.95 10.47
C LEU A 309 -8.91 32.35 10.23
N LYS A 310 -10.20 32.58 10.52
CA LYS A 310 -10.84 33.91 10.36
C LYS A 310 -10.14 35.01 11.14
N SER A 311 -9.69 34.68 12.35
CA SER A 311 -9.01 35.62 13.26
C SER A 311 -7.50 35.73 13.06
N ASP A 312 -6.93 35.04 12.07
CA ASP A 312 -5.49 34.97 11.82
C ASP A 312 -4.67 34.53 13.05
N ASN A 313 -5.26 33.67 13.91
CA ASN A 313 -4.63 33.21 15.13
C ASN A 313 -3.67 32.04 14.85
N VAL A 314 -2.42 32.36 14.54
CA VAL A 314 -1.35 31.41 14.20
C VAL A 314 -1.19 30.30 15.23
N SER A 315 -1.15 30.63 16.52
CA SER A 315 -0.94 29.64 17.59
C SER A 315 -2.12 28.66 17.70
N ALA A 316 -3.35 29.16 17.56
CA ALA A 316 -4.53 28.31 17.53
C ALA A 316 -4.54 27.40 16.30
N VAL A 317 -4.24 27.92 15.10
CA VAL A 317 -4.14 27.11 13.86
C VAL A 317 -3.06 26.04 13.99
N LYS A 318 -1.85 26.40 14.46
CA LYS A 318 -0.75 25.46 14.71
C LYS A 318 -1.16 24.31 15.61
N SER A 319 -2.02 24.57 16.60
CA SER A 319 -2.46 23.55 17.54
C SER A 319 -3.27 22.42 16.91
N PHE A 320 -3.78 22.59 15.68
CA PHE A 320 -4.46 21.56 14.90
C PHE A 320 -3.50 20.70 14.07
N PHE A 321 -2.20 20.98 14.03
CA PHE A 321 -1.25 20.22 13.21
C PHE A 321 -0.66 19.03 13.97
N VAL A 322 -0.36 17.96 13.24
CA VAL A 322 0.52 16.88 13.69
C VAL A 322 1.83 17.00 12.94
N PHE A 323 2.92 17.25 13.66
CA PHE A 323 4.25 17.36 13.06
C PHE A 323 5.04 16.05 13.18
N PRO A 324 5.83 15.66 12.16
CA PRO A 324 5.91 16.30 10.83
C PRO A 324 4.69 15.95 9.97
N LEU A 325 4.12 16.95 9.28
CA LEU A 325 2.94 16.80 8.43
C LEU A 325 3.36 16.59 6.97
N THR A 326 2.84 15.55 6.31
CA THR A 326 2.97 15.41 4.86
C THR A 326 2.07 16.45 4.18
N TRP A 327 2.65 17.34 3.39
CA TRP A 327 1.93 18.36 2.63
C TRP A 327 2.64 18.57 1.30
N ASN A 328 1.91 18.45 0.19
CA ASN A 328 2.37 18.93 -1.11
C ASN A 328 2.34 20.48 -1.17
N ILE A 329 3.47 21.13 -0.89
CA ILE A 329 3.54 22.58 -0.64
C ILE A 329 3.43 23.38 -1.95
N SER A 330 2.27 23.97 -2.18
CA SER A 330 1.96 24.80 -3.35
C SER A 330 2.48 26.25 -3.25
N PHE A 331 2.46 26.84 -2.06
CA PHE A 331 2.84 28.25 -1.83
C PHE A 331 4.36 28.49 -1.73
N TRP A 332 5.19 27.46 -1.91
CA TRP A 332 6.62 27.52 -1.58
C TRP A 332 7.34 28.68 -2.29
N PRO A 333 8.14 29.50 -1.57
CA PRO A 333 8.79 30.66 -2.18
C PRO A 333 9.75 30.26 -3.30
N LYS A 334 9.55 30.82 -4.51
CA LYS A 334 10.37 30.52 -5.70
C LYS A 334 11.88 30.80 -5.55
N ASN A 335 12.26 31.59 -4.55
CA ASN A 335 13.62 31.99 -4.25
C ASN A 335 14.29 31.11 -3.19
N GLU A 336 13.56 30.20 -2.56
CA GLU A 336 14.10 29.13 -1.75
C GLU A 336 14.18 27.86 -2.62
N GLY A 337 15.05 26.90 -2.26
CA GLY A 337 15.27 25.68 -3.05
C GLY A 337 14.04 24.79 -3.16
N ASN A 338 14.23 23.47 -3.27
CA ASN A 338 13.10 22.55 -3.33
C ASN A 338 12.25 22.65 -2.04
N PRO A 339 10.90 22.58 -2.15
CA PRO A 339 10.04 22.52 -0.97
C PRO A 339 10.41 21.28 -0.13
N PRO A 340 10.35 21.39 1.21
CA PRO A 340 10.53 20.23 2.06
C PRO A 340 9.38 19.25 1.83
N GLU A 341 9.69 17.95 1.88
CA GLU A 341 8.70 16.89 1.71
C GLU A 341 7.66 16.84 2.84
N LYS A 342 7.99 17.44 4.00
CA LYS A 342 7.13 17.52 5.18
C LYS A 342 7.25 18.87 5.86
N ILE A 343 6.14 19.36 6.41
CA ILE A 343 6.12 20.53 7.29
C ILE A 343 6.53 20.07 8.69
N THR A 344 7.67 20.55 9.20
CA THR A 344 8.04 20.42 10.61
C THR A 344 7.53 21.61 11.42
N GLU A 345 7.69 21.57 12.73
CA GLU A 345 7.30 22.67 13.60
C GLU A 345 8.04 23.97 13.25
N GLU A 346 9.33 23.87 12.92
CA GLU A 346 10.19 24.99 12.53
C GLU A 346 9.79 25.56 11.16
N VAL A 347 9.42 24.69 10.21
CA VAL A 347 8.93 25.11 8.89
C VAL A 347 7.60 25.84 9.04
N PHE A 348 6.69 25.33 9.87
CA PHE A 348 5.43 26.00 10.16
C PHE A 348 5.65 27.39 10.75
N ASP A 349 6.51 27.51 11.75
CA ASP A 349 6.76 28.81 12.41
C ASP A 349 7.36 29.83 11.43
N LYS A 350 8.28 29.38 10.55
CA LYS A 350 8.91 30.23 9.53
C LYS A 350 7.90 30.74 8.48
N TYR A 351 6.93 29.92 8.07
CA TYR A 351 5.98 30.24 6.99
C TYR A 351 4.52 30.35 7.43
N SER A 352 4.31 30.64 8.72
CA SER A 352 2.98 30.62 9.33
C SER A 352 1.94 31.48 8.58
N LEU A 353 2.30 32.68 8.13
CA LEU A 353 1.38 33.54 7.39
C LEU A 353 1.00 32.97 6.02
N GLN A 354 1.94 32.36 5.31
CA GLN A 354 1.68 31.73 4.02
C GLN A 354 0.79 30.51 4.18
N ILE A 355 1.07 29.67 5.18
CA ILE A 355 0.25 28.50 5.52
C ILE A 355 -1.18 28.92 5.89
N LEU A 356 -1.33 29.99 6.69
CA LEU A 356 -2.64 30.51 7.06
C LEU A 356 -3.42 31.05 5.86
N ASN A 357 -2.73 31.72 4.93
CA ASN A 357 -3.34 32.21 3.69
C ASN A 357 -3.84 31.06 2.81
N GLU A 358 -3.04 29.99 2.70
CA GLU A 358 -3.41 28.79 1.95
C GLU A 358 -4.68 28.13 2.52
N LEU A 359 -4.75 28.01 3.85
CA LEU A 359 -5.89 27.39 4.53
C LEU A 359 -7.10 28.32 4.68
N LYS A 360 -6.95 29.62 4.43
CA LYS A 360 -7.99 30.64 4.67
C LYS A 360 -9.33 30.31 3.99
N PRO A 361 -9.38 29.79 2.74
CA PRO A 361 -10.63 29.43 2.07
C PRO A 361 -11.48 28.44 2.88
N LEU A 362 -10.87 27.50 3.61
CA LEU A 362 -11.59 26.52 4.45
C LEU A 362 -12.51 27.18 5.48
N SER A 363 -12.21 28.42 5.88
CA SER A 363 -13.03 29.19 6.81
C SER A 363 -14.38 29.66 6.24
N LEU A 364 -14.54 29.61 4.91
CA LEU A 364 -15.73 30.04 4.19
C LEU A 364 -16.81 28.94 4.09
N ILE A 365 -16.43 27.68 4.31
CA ILE A 365 -17.34 26.53 4.32
C ILE A 365 -18.37 26.70 5.44
N HIS A 366 -19.65 26.50 5.12
CA HIS A 366 -20.72 26.55 6.12
C HIS A 366 -20.91 25.18 6.78
N VAL A 367 -20.98 25.16 8.11
CA VAL A 367 -21.20 23.96 8.91
C VAL A 367 -22.39 24.19 9.82
N ASP A 368 -23.43 23.36 9.68
CA ASP A 368 -24.60 23.35 10.56
C ASP A 368 -24.46 22.19 11.55
N LEU A 369 -24.28 22.51 12.84
CA LEU A 369 -24.11 21.50 13.89
C LEU A 369 -25.42 20.76 14.24
N HIS A 370 -26.58 21.31 13.90
CA HIS A 370 -27.87 20.70 14.18
C HIS A 370 -28.23 19.65 13.14
N THR A 371 -28.03 19.97 11.86
CA THR A 371 -28.27 19.06 10.74
C THR A 371 -27.05 18.21 10.38
N MET A 372 -25.88 18.55 10.94
CA MET A 372 -24.56 18.01 10.57
C MET A 372 -24.23 18.22 9.08
N ALA A 373 -24.91 19.16 8.43
CA ALA A 373 -24.68 19.48 7.03
C ALA A 373 -23.45 20.38 6.88
N ILE A 374 -22.59 20.01 5.94
CA ILE A 374 -21.53 20.89 5.43
C ILE A 374 -21.99 21.36 4.06
N THR A 375 -22.02 22.67 3.86
CA THR A 375 -22.36 23.28 2.56
C THR A 375 -21.11 23.92 1.98
N GLU A 376 -20.81 23.56 0.73
CA GLU A 376 -19.68 24.12 -0.02
C GLU A 376 -19.77 25.65 -0.08
N TYR A 377 -18.60 26.29 -0.13
CA TYR A 377 -18.46 27.68 -0.52
C TYR A 377 -17.97 27.73 -1.95
N ARG A 378 -18.70 28.47 -2.80
CA ARG A 378 -18.36 28.62 -4.21
C ARG A 378 -18.08 30.07 -4.54
N LYS A 379 -16.93 30.33 -5.15
CA LYS A 379 -16.60 31.63 -5.74
C LYS A 379 -16.75 31.55 -7.26
N SER A 380 -17.94 31.88 -7.76
CA SER A 380 -18.20 31.83 -9.21
C SER A 380 -17.61 33.05 -9.94
N GLY A 381 -16.97 32.81 -11.08
CA GLY A 381 -16.55 33.84 -12.03
C GLY A 381 -17.67 34.37 -12.93
N LEU A 382 -18.86 33.76 -12.89
CA LEU A 382 -20.01 34.09 -13.74
C LEU A 382 -20.90 35.18 -13.15
N SER A 383 -21.52 35.98 -14.01
CA SER A 383 -22.60 36.90 -13.61
C SER A 383 -23.86 36.15 -13.16
N LYS A 384 -24.75 36.84 -12.43
CA LYS A 384 -26.02 36.26 -11.95
C LYS A 384 -26.94 35.77 -13.06
N GLU A 385 -26.83 36.33 -14.26
CA GLU A 385 -27.62 35.92 -15.42
C GLU A 385 -27.07 34.63 -16.03
N GLU A 386 -25.75 34.52 -16.09
CA GLU A 386 -25.06 33.32 -16.60
C GLU A 386 -25.25 32.12 -15.68
N GLN A 387 -25.21 32.33 -14.35
CA GLN A 387 -25.50 31.27 -13.36
C GLN A 387 -26.93 30.72 -13.44
N ARG A 388 -27.87 31.43 -14.07
CA ARG A 388 -29.26 30.97 -14.24
C ARG A 388 -29.47 30.13 -15.50
N ARG A 389 -28.45 30.00 -16.36
CA ARG A 389 -28.55 29.20 -17.58
C ARG A 389 -28.57 27.71 -17.25
N THR A 390 -29.26 26.95 -18.08
CA THR A 390 -29.18 25.49 -18.07
C THR A 390 -28.11 25.07 -19.08
N TYR A 391 -27.10 24.36 -18.60
CA TYR A 391 -26.01 23.82 -19.39
C TYR A 391 -26.22 22.33 -19.63
N TYR A 392 -25.77 21.83 -20.78
CA TYR A 392 -25.89 20.46 -21.22
C TYR A 392 -24.50 19.96 -21.67
N PRO A 393 -24.12 18.71 -21.40
CA PRO A 393 -22.92 18.14 -21.98
C PRO A 393 -23.05 18.10 -23.52
N ALA A 394 -21.97 18.39 -24.24
CA ALA A 394 -21.94 18.29 -25.68
C ALA A 394 -21.78 16.82 -26.12
N ASP A 395 -22.36 16.46 -27.26
CA ASP A 395 -22.21 15.12 -27.84
C ASP A 395 -20.80 14.98 -28.45
N GLY A 396 -20.00 14.00 -28.00
CA GLY A 396 -18.65 13.72 -28.54
C GLY A 396 -17.66 13.18 -27.49
N ASP A 397 -16.42 12.93 -27.92
CA ASP A 397 -15.33 12.38 -27.08
C ASP A 397 -14.66 13.43 -26.15
N ASP A 398 -15.14 14.68 -26.13
CA ASP A 398 -14.59 15.74 -25.29
C ASP A 398 -15.46 15.94 -24.05
N GLU A 399 -15.08 15.26 -22.96
CA GLU A 399 -15.76 15.26 -21.67
C GLU A 399 -15.83 16.67 -21.02
N ASN A 400 -15.06 17.63 -21.52
CA ASN A 400 -15.00 18.99 -21.01
C ASN A 400 -15.85 19.98 -21.81
N LEU A 401 -16.58 19.54 -22.85
CA LEU A 401 -17.36 20.43 -23.70
C LEU A 401 -18.84 20.46 -23.27
N TYR A 402 -19.36 21.66 -23.01
CA TYR A 402 -20.75 21.89 -22.64
C TYR A 402 -21.40 22.91 -23.58
N TYR A 403 -22.72 22.98 -23.57
CA TYR A 403 -23.47 24.02 -24.27
C TYR A 403 -24.70 24.48 -23.50
N TYR A 404 -25.11 25.73 -23.72
CA TYR A 404 -26.44 26.23 -23.32
C TYR A 404 -27.22 26.69 -24.55
N LYS A 405 -28.55 26.80 -24.40
CA LYS A 405 -29.44 27.28 -25.48
C LYS A 405 -29.99 28.65 -25.14
N GLU A 406 -29.74 29.62 -26.01
CA GLU A 406 -30.41 30.91 -26.01
C GLU A 406 -31.02 31.14 -27.39
N ASN A 407 -32.32 31.48 -27.45
CA ASN A 407 -33.03 31.69 -28.72
C ASN A 407 -32.88 30.54 -29.74
N ASN A 408 -32.90 29.28 -29.26
CA ASN A 408 -32.65 28.07 -30.05
C ASN A 408 -31.26 27.95 -30.71
N VAL A 409 -30.30 28.80 -30.34
CA VAL A 409 -28.90 28.69 -30.75
C VAL A 409 -28.10 28.00 -29.65
N LYS A 410 -27.30 26.99 -30.02
CA LYS A 410 -26.35 26.34 -29.10
C LYS A 410 -25.11 27.22 -28.97
N HIS A 411 -24.77 27.58 -27.73
CA HIS A 411 -23.51 28.26 -27.40
C HIS A 411 -22.64 27.29 -26.63
N PHE A 412 -21.49 26.92 -27.21
CA PHE A 412 -20.55 25.99 -26.60
C PHE A 412 -19.58 26.71 -25.67
N VAL A 413 -19.23 26.05 -24.58
CA VAL A 413 -18.34 26.53 -23.53
C VAL A 413 -17.52 25.35 -23.01
N ASN A 414 -16.28 25.60 -22.63
CA ASN A 414 -15.45 24.58 -22.02
C ASN A 414 -15.64 24.61 -20.50
N GLY A 415 -15.81 23.43 -19.91
CA GLY A 415 -15.74 23.23 -18.48
C GLY A 415 -14.30 23.12 -18.04
N THR A 416 -13.93 23.92 -17.04
CA THR A 416 -12.76 23.69 -16.17
C THR A 416 -13.20 23.83 -14.72
N CYS A 417 -12.43 23.29 -13.80
CA CYS A 417 -12.66 23.30 -12.36
C CYS A 417 -13.06 24.71 -11.83
N ASP A 418 -13.96 24.80 -10.84
CA ASP A 418 -14.28 26.07 -10.14
C ASP A 418 -13.43 26.23 -8.86
N ASP A 419 -13.37 27.44 -8.34
CA ASP A 419 -12.94 27.73 -6.97
C ASP A 419 -14.07 27.35 -6.01
N VAL A 420 -14.25 26.03 -5.85
CA VAL A 420 -15.10 25.42 -4.84
C VAL A 420 -14.24 25.07 -3.65
N THR A 421 -14.56 25.65 -2.50
CA THR A 421 -14.07 25.16 -1.22
C THR A 421 -15.15 24.26 -0.62
N ASN A 422 -14.85 22.99 -0.43
CA ASN A 422 -15.79 22.03 0.14
C ASN A 422 -15.19 21.33 1.36
N ALA A 423 -16.04 20.73 2.19
CA ALA A 423 -15.60 19.67 3.07
C ALA A 423 -16.68 18.59 3.16
N GLU A 424 -16.24 17.36 3.18
CA GLU A 424 -17.10 16.21 3.34
C GLU A 424 -16.77 15.48 4.64
N PHE A 425 -17.83 15.08 5.33
CA PHE A 425 -17.75 14.37 6.60
C PHE A 425 -17.80 12.88 6.34
N PHE A 426 -16.75 12.16 6.75
CA PHE A 426 -16.68 10.70 6.77
C PHE A 426 -16.69 10.22 8.23
N ASP A 427 -17.07 8.98 8.52
CA ASP A 427 -17.42 8.58 9.91
C ASP A 427 -16.31 8.75 10.97
N ASN A 428 -15.04 8.97 10.59
CA ASN A 428 -13.95 9.31 11.50
C ASN A 428 -13.03 10.45 11.01
N LYS A 429 -13.32 11.07 9.86
CA LYS A 429 -12.47 12.12 9.26
C LYS A 429 -13.29 13.21 8.57
N ILE A 430 -12.77 14.43 8.52
CA ILE A 430 -13.27 15.50 7.65
C ILE A 430 -12.24 15.64 6.53
N ILE A 431 -12.67 15.48 5.28
CA ILE A 431 -11.83 15.79 4.12
C ILE A 431 -12.29 17.14 3.61
N ALA A 432 -11.42 18.13 3.64
CA ALA A 432 -11.69 19.45 3.08
C ALA A 432 -10.90 19.65 1.79
N SER A 433 -11.47 20.34 0.83
CA SER A 433 -10.81 20.65 -0.44
C SER A 433 -10.91 22.14 -0.78
N ILE A 434 -9.87 22.65 -1.45
CA ILE A 434 -9.80 24.00 -2.00
C ILE A 434 -9.54 23.86 -3.51
N GLY A 435 -10.48 24.35 -4.32
CA GLY A 435 -10.32 24.45 -5.77
C GLY A 435 -9.28 25.49 -6.18
N SER A 436 -8.83 25.41 -7.44
CA SER A 436 -7.69 26.20 -7.93
C SER A 436 -8.07 27.62 -8.39
N GLU A 437 -8.99 27.77 -9.35
CA GLU A 437 -9.43 29.08 -9.84
C GLU A 437 -10.92 29.11 -10.22
N PRO A 438 -11.61 30.27 -10.08
CA PRO A 438 -13.01 30.40 -10.49
C PRO A 438 -13.22 30.12 -11.99
N ASN A 439 -14.18 29.25 -12.32
CA ASN A 439 -14.57 29.04 -13.70
C ASN A 439 -15.34 30.27 -14.22
N LYS A 440 -14.93 30.77 -15.39
CA LYS A 440 -15.50 31.95 -16.07
C LYS A 440 -16.49 31.60 -17.18
N GLN A 441 -16.76 30.32 -17.42
CA GLN A 441 -17.51 29.80 -18.57
C GLN A 441 -18.68 28.89 -18.16
N LEU A 442 -18.55 28.13 -17.06
CA LEU A 442 -19.61 27.30 -16.49
C LEU A 442 -19.76 27.54 -14.97
N PRO A 443 -20.98 27.41 -14.42
CA PRO A 443 -21.14 27.22 -12.98
C PRO A 443 -20.53 25.85 -12.68
N GLY A 444 -19.38 25.80 -12.03
CA GLY A 444 -18.60 24.57 -12.00
C GLY A 444 -19.30 23.41 -11.29
N MET A 445 -18.89 22.19 -11.62
CA MET A 445 -19.36 20.97 -10.99
C MET A 445 -18.41 20.61 -9.84
N SER A 446 -18.95 20.14 -8.71
CA SER A 446 -18.17 19.84 -7.50
C SER A 446 -17.37 18.52 -7.60
N GLU A 447 -17.62 17.70 -8.62
CA GLU A 447 -17.27 16.27 -8.61
C GLU A 447 -15.92 15.92 -9.23
N LEU A 448 -15.28 16.80 -9.99
CA LEU A 448 -14.00 16.49 -10.67
C LEU A 448 -13.17 17.76 -10.84
N CYS A 449 -12.50 18.18 -9.77
CA CYS A 449 -11.53 19.28 -9.85
C CYS A 449 -10.10 18.72 -9.90
N ASP A 450 -9.58 18.53 -11.12
CA ASP A 450 -8.13 18.41 -11.30
C ASP A 450 -7.48 19.69 -10.74
N HIS A 451 -6.41 19.52 -9.97
CA HIS A 451 -5.63 20.55 -9.29
C HIS A 451 -6.23 21.11 -7.98
N ALA A 452 -7.09 20.37 -7.28
CA ALA A 452 -7.58 20.76 -5.96
C ALA A 452 -6.60 20.38 -4.85
N GLU A 453 -6.44 21.26 -3.86
CA GLU A 453 -5.75 20.93 -2.61
C GLU A 453 -6.71 20.20 -1.67
N VAL A 454 -6.28 19.08 -1.11
CA VAL A 454 -7.06 18.23 -0.21
C VAL A 454 -6.40 18.21 1.16
N PHE A 455 -7.21 18.29 2.21
CA PHE A 455 -6.80 18.37 3.61
C PHE A 455 -7.59 17.34 4.43
N ASP A 456 -6.87 16.38 5.03
CA ASP A 456 -7.47 15.35 5.86
C ASP A 456 -7.38 15.72 7.34
N PHE A 457 -8.53 15.77 8.01
CA PHE A 457 -8.63 15.96 9.44
C PHE A 457 -9.15 14.71 10.14
N ALA A 458 -8.52 14.32 11.26
CA ALA A 458 -8.97 13.22 12.11
C ALA A 458 -8.95 13.63 13.60
N ILE A 459 -9.71 12.92 14.43
CA ILE A 459 -9.61 13.06 15.89
C ILE A 459 -8.43 12.21 16.40
N ILE A 460 -7.44 12.85 17.01
CA ILE A 460 -6.33 12.19 17.71
C ILE A 460 -6.30 12.70 19.14
N ASN A 461 -6.40 11.79 20.12
CA ASN A 461 -6.46 12.13 21.55
C ASN A 461 -7.56 13.16 21.87
N HIS A 462 -8.78 12.93 21.36
CA HIS A 462 -9.95 13.81 21.50
C HIS A 462 -9.81 15.22 20.88
N LYS A 463 -8.78 15.44 20.06
CA LYS A 463 -8.57 16.72 19.37
C LYS A 463 -8.58 16.54 17.87
N LEU A 464 -9.22 17.46 17.16
CA LEU A 464 -9.12 17.54 15.72
C LEU A 464 -7.68 17.87 15.32
N ARG A 465 -7.20 17.12 14.34
CA ARG A 465 -5.85 17.21 13.80
C ARG A 465 -5.87 17.15 12.29
N LEU A 466 -5.17 18.07 11.64
CA LEU A 466 -4.75 17.96 10.24
C LEU A 466 -3.64 16.91 10.19
N ILE A 467 -3.88 15.83 9.45
CA ILE A 467 -3.01 14.64 9.39
C ILE A 467 -2.31 14.45 8.05
N SER A 468 -2.86 15.01 6.98
CA SER A 468 -2.25 15.05 5.66
C SER A 468 -2.81 16.19 4.82
N SER A 469 -2.01 16.63 3.85
CA SER A 469 -2.48 17.38 2.70
C SER A 469 -1.91 16.77 1.42
N SER A 470 -2.76 16.67 0.39
CA SER A 470 -2.43 16.16 -0.92
C SER A 470 -2.99 17.07 -2.01
N PHE A 471 -2.57 16.80 -3.24
CA PHE A 471 -3.04 17.52 -4.43
C PHE A 471 -3.73 16.50 -5.33
N ALA A 472 -5.00 16.73 -5.65
CA ALA A 472 -5.74 15.93 -6.60
C ALA A 472 -5.34 16.36 -8.01
N GLY A 473 -4.81 15.46 -8.82
CA GLY A 473 -4.43 15.72 -10.21
C GLY A 473 -4.06 14.47 -10.97
#